data_AF-G0HAJ8-F1
#
_entry.id   AF-G0HAJ8-F1
#
_cell.length_a   1.000
_cell.length_b   1.000
_cell.length_c   1.000
_cell.angle_alpha   90.00
_cell.angle_beta   90.00
_cell.angle_gamma   90.00
#
_symmetry.space_group_name_H-M   'P 1'
#
loop_
_entity.id
_entity.type
_entity.pdbx_description
1 polymer ?
#
loop_
_entity_poly.entity_id
_entity_poly.type
_entity_poly.pdbx_seq_one_letter_code
_entity_poly.pdbx_strand_id
1 'polypeptide(L)'
;MPIPAPFTRSQSGAAGITFRTDRERPRILSGYVLVLSVFAGLVNALYWSGRQQPDDWSSLWIAGILVNNGNSDHIYDFDPTDFAAWSGSAWQEVIVTNDLSAAPHPFVHIPGVAYAVAPFTDVLSFEASVVWLTALCGACLPLLVSASWALWSRTTVPLPALLAITVAAWYATAFQSGMWLGQTTPIILCMTVCGIAYARDRPVAAGIVLGLAGIVKLTPLGLIPLMLLFRHYRRGAATATATAAFVALASLVVGGGGLFGTWIDRMRWLSAHVVVTGSNRSGPNPGWWTRGFDSGYESEFTRAPCLVGLW
;
A
#
# COMPACT_ATOMS: atom_id res chain seq x y z
N MET A 1 -13.45 6.90 -88.55
CA MET A 1 -14.12 7.25 -87.29
C MET A 1 -13.09 7.11 -86.16
N PRO A 2 -12.70 8.19 -85.47
CA PRO A 2 -11.74 8.12 -84.37
C PRO A 2 -12.42 7.81 -83.04
N ILE A 3 -11.74 7.01 -82.22
CA ILE A 3 -12.11 6.65 -80.85
C ILE A 3 -11.87 7.87 -79.92
N PRO A 4 -12.81 8.29 -79.06
CA PRO A 4 -12.55 9.38 -78.13
C PRO A 4 -11.69 8.92 -76.94
N ALA A 5 -10.71 9.73 -76.59
CA ALA A 5 -9.86 9.58 -75.41
C ALA A 5 -10.66 9.75 -74.10
N PRO A 6 -10.24 9.11 -72.99
CA PRO A 6 -10.97 9.17 -71.73
C PRO A 6 -10.79 10.50 -70.99
N PHE A 7 -11.89 10.95 -70.38
CA PHE A 7 -12.02 12.10 -69.50
C PHE A 7 -10.94 12.14 -68.40
N THR A 8 -10.17 13.23 -68.36
CA THR A 8 -9.41 13.67 -67.18
C THR A 8 -10.38 14.16 -66.11
N ARG A 9 -10.56 13.38 -65.04
CA ARG A 9 -11.33 13.81 -63.87
C ARG A 9 -10.43 14.59 -62.91
N SER A 10 -10.66 15.89 -62.87
CA SER A 10 -10.22 16.84 -61.84
C SER A 10 -10.36 16.24 -60.42
N GLN A 11 -9.25 16.13 -59.68
CA GLN A 11 -9.30 15.95 -58.23
C GLN A 11 -9.53 17.31 -57.58
N SER A 12 -10.80 17.60 -57.29
CA SER A 12 -11.20 18.66 -56.38
C SER A 12 -11.77 18.03 -55.11
N GLY A 13 -11.14 18.31 -53.97
CA GLY A 13 -11.79 18.36 -52.67
C GLY A 13 -12.31 17.04 -52.10
N ALA A 14 -11.46 16.34 -51.36
CA ALA A 14 -11.92 15.59 -50.19
C ALA A 14 -11.06 16.06 -49.02
N ALA A 15 -11.64 16.90 -48.17
CA ALA A 15 -11.15 17.13 -46.83
C ALA A 15 -11.09 15.76 -46.16
N GLY A 16 -9.88 15.20 -46.14
CA GLY A 16 -9.60 14.00 -45.37
C GLY A 16 -9.84 14.32 -43.92
N ILE A 17 -10.99 13.92 -43.40
CA ILE A 17 -11.16 13.67 -41.98
C ILE A 17 -10.15 12.56 -41.68
N THR A 18 -8.93 12.97 -41.31
CA THR A 18 -7.98 12.09 -40.65
C THR A 18 -8.63 11.70 -39.34
N PHE A 19 -9.31 10.55 -39.34
CA PHE A 19 -9.58 9.83 -38.11
C PHE A 19 -8.24 9.65 -37.43
N ARG A 20 -7.98 10.45 -36.40
CA ARG A 20 -6.80 10.32 -35.52
C ARG A 20 -6.98 9.01 -34.77
N THR A 21 -6.56 7.92 -35.39
CA THR A 21 -6.69 6.55 -34.86
C THR A 21 -5.69 6.23 -33.77
N ASP A 22 -4.77 7.14 -33.45
CA ASP A 22 -3.83 6.98 -32.34
C ASP A 22 -4.25 7.86 -31.17
N ARG A 23 -5.15 7.35 -30.32
CA ARG A 23 -5.21 7.83 -28.93
C ARG A 23 -3.87 7.46 -28.30
N GLU A 24 -2.96 8.43 -28.20
CA GLU A 24 -1.70 8.25 -27.48
C GLU A 24 -1.99 7.65 -26.11
N ARG A 25 -1.31 6.55 -25.79
CA ARG A 25 -1.49 5.86 -24.51
C ARG A 25 -1.11 6.81 -23.37
N PRO A 26 -1.91 6.85 -22.29
CA PRO A 26 -1.60 7.73 -21.16
C PRO A 26 -0.25 7.35 -20.56
N ARG A 27 0.63 8.33 -20.41
CA ARG A 27 1.97 8.14 -19.85
C ARG A 27 1.92 8.33 -18.34
N ILE A 28 1.70 7.24 -17.61
CA ILE A 28 1.68 7.27 -16.13
C ILE A 28 3.08 7.65 -15.59
N LEU A 29 4.14 7.09 -16.18
CA LEU A 29 5.54 7.36 -15.83
C LEU A 29 6.17 8.33 -16.86
N SER A 30 5.73 9.58 -16.86
CA SER A 30 6.38 10.64 -17.64
C SER A 30 7.59 11.21 -16.89
N GLY A 31 8.51 11.87 -17.60
CA GLY A 31 9.71 12.45 -16.98
C GLY A 31 9.39 13.45 -15.86
N TYR A 32 8.41 14.32 -16.04
CA TYR A 32 8.02 15.27 -14.98
C TYR A 32 7.32 14.60 -13.80
N VAL A 33 6.59 13.49 -14.00
CA VAL A 33 6.03 12.71 -12.89
C VAL A 33 7.16 12.12 -12.06
N LEU A 34 8.19 11.54 -12.70
CA LEU A 34 9.34 10.97 -12.00
C LEU A 34 10.13 12.02 -11.22
N VAL A 35 10.41 13.18 -11.85
CA VAL A 35 11.09 14.30 -11.18
C VAL A 35 10.29 14.79 -9.97
N LEU A 36 8.98 14.97 -10.14
CA LEU A 36 8.12 15.40 -9.04
C LEU A 36 8.04 14.34 -7.94
N SER A 37 8.03 13.04 -8.27
CA SER A 37 8.07 11.95 -7.29
C SER A 37 9.35 11.98 -6.47
N VAL A 38 10.52 12.13 -7.09
CA VAL A 38 11.78 12.25 -6.34
C VAL A 38 11.74 13.48 -5.43
N PHE A 39 11.31 14.63 -5.96
CA PHE A 39 11.20 15.87 -5.18
C PHE A 39 10.22 15.73 -4.00
N ALA A 40 9.03 15.19 -4.24
CA ALA A 40 8.01 14.96 -3.22
C ALA A 40 8.51 13.98 -2.15
N GLY A 41 9.23 12.93 -2.53
CA GLY A 41 9.87 12.01 -1.60
C GLY A 41 10.89 12.69 -0.69
N LEU A 42 11.78 13.50 -1.26
CA LEU A 42 12.78 14.26 -0.50
C LEU A 42 12.13 15.25 0.47
N VAL A 43 11.17 16.05 -0.01
CA VAL A 43 10.44 17.02 0.82
C VAL A 43 9.70 16.30 1.95
N ASN A 44 9.05 15.18 1.65
CA ASN A 44 8.31 14.40 2.65
C ASN A 44 9.24 13.84 3.73
N ALA A 45 10.39 13.28 3.34
CA ALA A 45 11.37 12.77 4.29
C ALA A 45 11.94 13.88 5.19
N LEU A 46 12.30 15.03 4.62
CA LEU A 46 12.80 16.18 5.37
C LEU A 46 11.75 16.74 6.34
N TYR A 47 10.48 16.81 5.91
CA TYR A 47 9.40 17.30 6.75
C TYR A 47 9.10 16.35 7.91
N TRP A 48 9.13 15.04 7.69
CA TRP A 48 8.71 14.07 8.70
C TRP A 48 9.85 13.57 9.60
N SER A 49 11.11 13.73 9.19
CA SER A 49 12.27 13.34 10.00
C SER A 49 12.18 13.92 11.42
N GLY A 50 12.18 13.03 12.43
CA GLY A 50 12.09 13.38 13.84
C GLY A 50 10.70 13.83 14.32
N ARG A 51 9.67 13.79 13.47
CA ARG A 51 8.27 14.16 13.80
C ARG A 51 7.33 12.96 13.76
N GLN A 52 7.85 11.75 13.82
CA GLN A 52 7.08 10.53 13.60
C GLN A 52 6.99 9.73 14.89
N GLN A 53 5.93 8.95 14.98
CA GLN A 53 5.80 7.86 15.93
C GLN A 53 5.54 6.59 15.10
N PRO A 54 6.60 5.98 14.54
CA PRO A 54 6.51 4.94 13.52
C PRO A 54 6.10 3.58 14.10
N ASP A 55 4.99 3.56 14.84
CA ASP A 55 4.44 2.39 15.53
C ASP A 55 4.18 1.24 14.55
N ASP A 56 3.62 1.54 13.37
CA ASP A 56 3.29 0.50 12.39
C ASP A 56 4.54 -0.11 11.78
N TRP A 57 5.54 0.72 11.44
CA TRP A 57 6.82 0.24 10.91
C TRP A 57 7.63 -0.54 11.94
N SER A 58 7.54 -0.16 13.22
CA SER A 58 8.26 -0.84 14.31
C SER A 58 7.88 -2.31 14.44
N SER A 59 6.61 -2.67 14.20
CA SER A 59 6.16 -4.07 14.23
C SER A 59 6.83 -4.94 13.16
N LEU A 60 7.00 -4.41 11.93
CA LEU A 60 7.72 -5.10 10.86
C LEU A 60 9.21 -5.21 11.17
N TRP A 61 9.78 -4.14 11.75
CA TRP A 61 11.19 -4.08 12.10
C TRP A 61 11.56 -5.08 13.22
N ILE A 62 10.76 -5.14 14.28
CA ILE A 62 10.93 -6.11 15.38
C ILE A 62 10.85 -7.53 14.85
N ALA A 63 9.88 -7.83 13.97
CA ALA A 63 9.77 -9.14 13.36
C ALA A 63 11.03 -9.52 12.54
N GLY A 64 11.64 -8.55 11.83
CA GLY A 64 12.91 -8.75 11.14
C GLY A 64 14.07 -9.08 12.10
N ILE A 65 14.20 -8.33 13.21
CA ILE A 65 15.21 -8.59 14.24
C ILE A 65 15.03 -9.98 14.85
N LEU A 66 13.80 -10.36 15.18
CA LEU A 66 13.48 -11.68 15.74
C LEU A 66 13.85 -12.82 14.78
N VAL A 67 13.63 -12.62 13.47
CA VAL A 67 14.08 -13.58 12.44
C VAL A 67 15.61 -13.72 12.44
N ASN A 68 16.36 -12.62 12.44
CA ASN A 68 17.84 -12.68 12.45
C ASN A 68 18.40 -13.31 13.73
N ASN A 69 17.72 -13.12 14.86
CA ASN A 69 18.12 -13.69 16.14
C ASN A 69 17.72 -15.17 16.30
N GLY A 70 17.08 -15.78 15.30
CA GLY A 70 16.59 -17.17 15.38
C GLY A 70 15.36 -17.36 16.27
N ASN A 71 14.70 -16.26 16.65
CA ASN A 71 13.51 -16.24 17.50
C ASN A 71 12.22 -16.05 16.69
N SER A 72 12.16 -16.59 15.47
CA SER A 72 11.04 -16.39 14.54
C SER A 72 9.70 -16.91 15.07
N ASP A 73 9.71 -17.86 16.01
CA ASP A 73 8.50 -18.42 16.61
C ASP A 73 7.73 -17.39 17.45
N HIS A 74 8.40 -16.31 17.88
CA HIS A 74 7.85 -15.24 18.72
C HIS A 74 7.31 -14.04 17.95
N ILE A 75 7.41 -14.00 16.61
CA ILE A 75 6.96 -12.82 15.84
C ILE A 75 5.46 -12.55 15.98
N TYR A 76 4.66 -13.56 16.33
CA TYR A 76 3.21 -13.46 16.50
C TYR A 76 2.75 -13.48 17.96
N ASP A 77 3.65 -13.17 18.89
CA ASP A 77 3.31 -13.02 20.31
C ASP A 77 2.53 -11.72 20.52
N PHE A 78 1.39 -11.82 21.23
CA PHE A 78 0.49 -10.72 21.54
C PHE A 78 -0.18 -10.95 22.90
N ASP A 79 -0.73 -9.90 23.51
CA ASP A 79 -1.51 -10.03 24.73
C ASP A 79 -2.92 -10.56 24.43
N PRO A 80 -3.34 -11.71 24.98
CA PRO A 80 -4.66 -12.28 24.72
C PRO A 80 -5.85 -11.38 25.09
N THR A 81 -5.64 -10.39 25.96
CA THR A 81 -6.66 -9.46 26.46
C THR A 81 -6.68 -8.13 25.71
N ASP A 82 -5.55 -7.75 25.10
CA ASP A 82 -5.43 -6.55 24.26
C ASP A 82 -4.58 -6.86 23.02
N PHE A 83 -5.23 -7.02 21.87
CA PHE A 83 -4.53 -7.27 20.62
C PHE A 83 -3.62 -6.12 20.17
N ALA A 84 -3.82 -4.91 20.68
CA ALA A 84 -2.91 -3.81 20.39
C ALA A 84 -1.58 -3.94 21.14
N ALA A 85 -1.50 -4.82 22.14
CA ALA A 85 -0.31 -5.06 22.94
C ALA A 85 0.42 -6.33 22.50
N TRP A 86 1.74 -6.23 22.40
CA TRP A 86 2.65 -7.37 22.26
C TRP A 86 2.86 -8.07 23.61
N SER A 87 3.42 -9.28 23.58
CA SER A 87 3.77 -10.01 24.81
C SER A 87 5.06 -10.82 24.63
N GLY A 88 5.56 -11.38 25.72
CA GLY A 88 6.71 -12.29 25.71
C GLY A 88 8.06 -11.61 25.90
N SER A 89 9.03 -12.38 26.43
CA SER A 89 10.38 -11.89 26.72
C SER A 89 11.18 -11.55 25.46
N ALA A 90 10.92 -12.23 24.35
CA ALA A 90 11.61 -11.98 23.08
C ALA A 90 11.31 -10.57 22.53
N TRP A 91 10.05 -10.13 22.59
CA TRP A 91 9.67 -8.76 22.23
C TRP A 91 10.23 -7.73 23.20
N GLN A 92 10.15 -8.01 24.51
CA GLN A 92 10.69 -7.12 25.55
C GLN A 92 12.19 -6.88 25.34
N GLU A 93 12.97 -7.93 25.06
CA GLU A 93 14.41 -7.82 24.83
C GLU A 93 14.73 -6.93 23.62
N VAL A 94 14.00 -7.11 22.51
CA VAL A 94 14.19 -6.27 21.32
C VAL A 94 13.85 -4.81 21.61
N ILE A 95 12.73 -4.53 22.28
CA ILE A 95 12.29 -3.16 22.56
C ILE A 95 13.22 -2.44 23.55
N VAL A 96 13.75 -3.14 24.55
CA VAL A 96 14.68 -2.53 25.52
C VAL A 96 16.05 -2.27 24.90
N THR A 97 16.48 -3.16 24.00
CA THR A 97 17.84 -3.10 23.42
C THR A 97 17.92 -2.17 22.21
N ASN A 98 16.80 -1.92 21.54
CA ASN A 98 16.75 -1.14 20.31
C ASN A 98 15.93 0.13 20.55
N ASP A 99 16.45 1.27 20.10
CA ASP A 99 15.74 2.55 20.14
C ASP A 99 14.63 2.56 19.06
N LEU A 100 13.49 1.96 19.40
CA LEU A 100 12.33 1.75 18.53
C LEU A 100 11.17 2.69 18.88
N SER A 101 10.03 2.52 18.21
CA SER A 101 8.84 3.33 18.51
C SER A 101 8.33 3.13 19.94
N ALA A 102 7.65 4.15 20.47
CA ALA A 102 7.15 4.15 21.85
C ALA A 102 5.99 3.17 22.09
N ALA A 103 5.24 2.82 21.04
CA ALA A 103 4.07 1.94 21.15
C ALA A 103 4.02 0.93 19.98
N PRO A 104 4.99 -0.01 19.90
CA PRO A 104 4.93 -1.05 18.89
C PRO A 104 3.69 -1.92 19.11
N HIS A 105 3.11 -2.41 18.03
CA HIS A 105 1.99 -3.34 18.08
C HIS A 105 2.40 -4.71 17.52
N PRO A 106 1.60 -5.77 17.76
CA PRO A 106 1.89 -7.10 17.23
C PRO A 106 2.01 -7.13 15.71
N PHE A 107 2.89 -7.99 15.22
CA PHE A 107 3.07 -8.23 13.79
C PHE A 107 1.91 -9.08 13.24
N VAL A 108 1.34 -8.64 12.12
CA VAL A 108 0.12 -9.26 11.54
C VAL A 108 0.28 -9.72 10.09
N HIS A 109 1.44 -9.46 9.49
CA HIS A 109 1.68 -9.81 8.09
C HIS A 109 2.03 -11.30 7.94
N ILE A 110 1.97 -11.80 6.71
CA ILE A 110 2.41 -13.16 6.38
C ILE A 110 3.90 -13.35 6.74
N PRO A 111 4.37 -14.54 7.18
CA PRO A 111 5.72 -14.70 7.72
C PRO A 111 6.83 -14.18 6.81
N GLY A 112 6.68 -14.36 5.50
CA GLY A 112 7.66 -13.94 4.49
C GLY A 112 7.94 -12.45 4.48
N VAL A 113 7.03 -11.61 5.00
CA VAL A 113 7.30 -10.17 5.18
C VAL A 113 8.37 -9.95 6.24
N ALA A 114 8.34 -10.68 7.36
CA ALA A 114 9.38 -10.59 8.39
C ALA A 114 10.74 -10.99 7.83
N TYR A 115 10.81 -12.10 7.09
CA TYR A 115 12.03 -12.55 6.41
C TYR A 115 12.51 -11.58 5.33
N ALA A 116 11.60 -10.87 4.65
CA ALA A 116 11.98 -9.84 3.70
C ALA A 116 12.55 -8.59 4.38
N VAL A 117 12.10 -8.27 5.59
CA VAL A 117 12.60 -7.13 6.38
C VAL A 117 13.91 -7.44 7.09
N ALA A 118 14.09 -8.68 7.54
CA ALA A 118 15.26 -9.17 8.27
C ALA A 118 16.64 -8.73 7.71
N PRO A 119 16.96 -8.86 6.41
CA PRO A 119 18.28 -8.41 5.93
C PRO A 119 18.50 -6.89 6.05
N PHE A 120 17.44 -6.10 6.13
CA PHE A 120 17.56 -4.65 6.31
C PHE A 120 17.86 -4.28 7.76
N THR A 121 17.45 -5.10 8.73
CA THR A 121 17.69 -4.83 10.15
C THR A 121 19.15 -4.99 10.56
N ASP A 122 19.95 -5.72 9.77
CA ASP A 122 21.40 -5.84 9.97
C ASP A 122 22.21 -4.71 9.33
N VAL A 123 21.63 -4.02 8.32
CA VAL A 123 22.36 -3.06 7.47
C VAL A 123 21.96 -1.62 7.77
N LEU A 124 20.73 -1.39 8.21
CA LEU A 124 20.20 -0.06 8.48
C LEU A 124 19.82 0.09 9.96
N SER A 125 19.96 1.29 10.49
CA SER A 125 19.30 1.64 11.74
C SER A 125 17.78 1.78 11.53
N PHE A 126 17.01 1.64 12.61
CA PHE A 126 15.56 1.86 12.57
C PHE A 126 15.23 3.27 12.05
N GLU A 127 15.88 4.31 12.55
CA GLU A 127 15.68 5.69 12.08
C GLU A 127 15.95 5.85 10.57
N ALA A 128 17.05 5.29 10.06
CA ALA A 128 17.38 5.35 8.64
C ALA A 128 16.29 4.65 7.80
N SER A 129 15.79 3.51 8.27
CA SER A 129 14.71 2.78 7.60
C SER A 129 13.40 3.60 7.55
N VAL A 130 13.08 4.34 8.62
CA VAL A 130 11.92 5.23 8.69
C VAL A 130 12.05 6.39 7.71
N VAL A 131 13.23 7.00 7.60
CA VAL A 131 13.51 8.05 6.60
C VAL A 131 13.28 7.54 5.17
N TRP A 132 13.78 6.34 4.86
CA TRP A 132 13.58 5.71 3.55
C TRP A 132 12.12 5.39 3.26
N LEU A 133 11.41 4.79 4.23
CA LEU A 133 9.97 4.54 4.11
C LEU A 133 9.21 5.82 3.78
N THR A 134 9.52 6.89 4.50
CA THR A 134 8.85 8.18 4.36
C THR A 134 9.17 8.84 3.02
N ALA A 135 10.41 8.74 2.55
CA ALA A 135 10.79 9.20 1.22
C ALA A 135 10.01 8.43 0.13
N LEU A 136 9.92 7.11 0.23
CA LEU A 136 9.19 6.27 -0.72
C LEU A 136 7.69 6.59 -0.72
N CYS A 137 7.08 6.77 0.45
CA CYS A 137 5.68 7.15 0.58
C CYS A 137 5.41 8.54 -0.06
N GLY A 138 6.29 9.51 0.14
CA GLY A 138 6.19 10.82 -0.53
C GLY A 138 6.32 10.73 -2.04
N ALA A 139 7.25 9.90 -2.54
CA ALA A 139 7.43 9.68 -3.97
C ALA A 139 6.25 8.97 -4.65
N CYS A 140 5.50 8.17 -3.88
CA CYS A 140 4.30 7.49 -4.34
C CYS A 140 3.13 8.44 -4.62
N LEU A 141 3.09 9.65 -4.04
CA LEU A 141 1.94 10.56 -4.22
C LEU A 141 1.76 11.01 -5.69
N PRO A 142 2.77 11.61 -6.37
CA PRO A 142 2.61 11.98 -7.77
C PRO A 142 2.35 10.79 -8.70
N LEU A 143 2.95 9.62 -8.40
CA LEU A 143 2.70 8.38 -9.14
C LEU A 143 1.23 7.95 -9.01
N LEU A 144 0.71 7.95 -7.78
CA LEU A 144 -0.67 7.61 -7.48
C LEU A 144 -1.65 8.57 -8.18
N VAL A 145 -1.36 9.87 -8.16
CA VAL A 145 -2.16 10.89 -8.88
C VAL A 145 -2.13 10.64 -10.39
N SER A 146 -0.95 10.43 -10.97
CA SER A 146 -0.78 10.16 -12.39
C SER A 146 -1.49 8.87 -12.83
N ALA A 147 -1.35 7.79 -12.06
CA ALA A 147 -1.98 6.51 -12.32
C ALA A 147 -3.50 6.59 -12.19
N SER A 148 -4.01 7.28 -11.16
CA SER A 148 -5.43 7.52 -10.98
C SER A 148 -6.00 8.33 -12.14
N TRP A 149 -5.32 9.42 -12.52
CA TRP A 149 -5.73 10.24 -13.66
C TRP A 149 -5.82 9.42 -14.94
N ALA A 150 -4.77 8.64 -15.25
CA ALA A 150 -4.74 7.77 -16.44
C ALA A 150 -5.85 6.70 -16.42
N LEU A 151 -6.16 6.14 -15.25
CA LEU A 151 -7.19 5.13 -15.08
C LEU A 151 -8.59 5.67 -15.42
N TRP A 152 -8.90 6.87 -14.93
CA TRP A 152 -10.21 7.51 -15.09
C TRP A 152 -10.35 8.28 -16.40
N SER A 153 -9.42 9.19 -16.69
CA SER A 153 -9.51 10.09 -17.84
C SER A 153 -9.01 9.49 -19.14
N ARG A 154 -8.24 8.40 -19.07
CA ARG A 154 -7.55 7.78 -20.23
C ARG A 154 -6.56 8.72 -20.92
N THR A 155 -6.11 9.77 -20.23
CA THR A 155 -5.13 10.74 -20.74
C THR A 155 -3.94 10.86 -19.78
N THR A 156 -2.87 11.48 -20.25
CA THR A 156 -1.74 11.85 -19.41
C THR A 156 -2.12 13.05 -18.54
N VAL A 157 -1.79 13.03 -17.25
CA VAL A 157 -2.12 14.13 -16.33
C VAL A 157 -1.37 15.42 -16.71
N PRO A 158 -2.05 16.56 -16.90
CA PRO A 158 -1.36 17.81 -17.16
C PRO A 158 -0.59 18.26 -15.91
N LEU A 159 0.62 18.82 -16.08
CA LEU A 159 1.51 19.19 -14.97
C LEU A 159 0.84 20.09 -13.91
N PRO A 160 0.05 21.13 -14.25
CA PRO A 160 -0.61 21.94 -13.23
C PRO A 160 -1.58 21.13 -12.35
N ALA A 161 -2.34 20.20 -12.94
CA ALA A 161 -3.24 19.33 -12.19
C ALA A 161 -2.45 18.35 -11.32
N LEU A 162 -1.35 17.78 -11.84
CA LEU A 162 -0.48 16.90 -11.07
C LEU A 162 0.05 17.60 -9.82
N LEU A 163 0.57 18.83 -9.96
CA LEU A 163 1.09 19.62 -8.84
C LEU A 163 -0.01 19.92 -7.82
N ALA A 164 -1.14 20.48 -8.28
CA ALA A 164 -2.24 20.87 -7.39
C ALA A 164 -2.81 19.67 -6.61
N ILE A 165 -3.05 18.55 -7.29
CA ILE A 165 -3.60 17.34 -6.66
C ILE A 165 -2.56 16.69 -5.75
N THR A 166 -1.28 16.67 -6.12
CA THR A 166 -0.21 16.13 -5.25
C THR A 166 -0.14 16.92 -3.94
N VAL A 167 -0.16 18.25 -4.01
CA VAL A 167 -0.14 19.11 -2.81
C VAL A 167 -1.39 18.87 -1.97
N ALA A 168 -2.57 18.84 -2.59
CA ALA A 168 -3.82 18.57 -1.88
C ALA A 168 -3.82 17.18 -1.21
N ALA A 169 -3.33 16.14 -1.92
CA ALA A 169 -3.21 14.79 -1.40
C ALA A 169 -2.19 14.69 -0.27
N TRP A 170 -1.11 15.48 -0.32
CA TRP A 170 -0.14 15.57 0.75
C TRP A 170 -0.80 16.11 2.03
N TYR A 171 -1.63 17.15 1.95
CA TYR A 171 -2.37 17.70 3.10
C TYR A 171 -3.53 16.82 3.59
N ALA A 172 -3.89 15.75 2.88
CA ALA A 172 -4.98 14.88 3.29
C ALA A 172 -4.67 14.21 4.64
N THR A 173 -5.64 14.24 5.55
CA THR A 173 -5.49 13.65 6.91
C THR A 173 -5.04 12.19 6.86
N ALA A 174 -5.53 11.41 5.88
CA ALA A 174 -5.13 10.02 5.70
C ALA A 174 -3.65 9.87 5.39
N PHE A 175 -3.09 10.73 4.52
CA PHE A 175 -1.67 10.69 4.18
C PHE A 175 -0.81 11.14 5.37
N GLN A 176 -1.19 12.26 6.00
CA GLN A 176 -0.46 12.81 7.16
C GLN A 176 -0.44 11.82 8.33
N SER A 177 -1.58 11.20 8.65
CA SER A 177 -1.65 10.20 9.72
C SER A 177 -0.82 8.96 9.39
N GLY A 178 -0.82 8.53 8.13
CA GLY A 178 0.02 7.43 7.68
C GLY A 178 1.51 7.73 7.82
N MET A 179 1.95 8.96 7.57
CA MET A 179 3.35 9.36 7.74
C MET A 179 3.73 9.46 9.22
N TRP A 180 2.83 9.98 10.06
CA TRP A 180 3.03 10.00 11.51
C TRP A 180 3.25 8.59 12.06
N LEU A 181 2.39 7.63 11.68
CA LEU A 181 2.40 6.24 12.17
C LEU A 181 3.42 5.32 11.49
N GLY A 182 4.13 5.77 10.44
CA GLY A 182 5.06 4.90 9.70
C GLY A 182 4.35 3.83 8.84
N GLN A 183 3.23 4.19 8.20
CA GLN A 183 2.48 3.25 7.36
C GLN A 183 3.08 3.04 5.97
N THR A 184 3.03 1.79 5.52
CA THR A 184 3.31 1.37 4.14
C THR A 184 2.12 1.58 3.18
N THR A 185 0.95 1.99 3.70
CA THR A 185 -0.30 2.15 2.95
C THR A 185 -0.15 2.99 1.66
N PRO A 186 0.55 4.16 1.65
CA PRO A 186 0.73 4.92 0.41
C PRO A 186 1.47 4.16 -0.70
N ILE A 187 2.46 3.35 -0.35
CA ILE A 187 3.21 2.51 -1.30
C ILE A 187 2.27 1.44 -1.86
N ILE A 188 1.53 0.75 -0.99
CA ILE A 188 0.58 -0.30 -1.39
C ILE A 188 -0.50 0.26 -2.32
N LEU A 189 -1.08 1.42 -2.00
CA LEU A 189 -2.08 2.09 -2.84
C LEU A 189 -1.49 2.49 -4.19
N CYS A 190 -0.29 3.08 -4.20
CA CYS A 190 0.40 3.45 -5.43
C CYS A 190 0.66 2.23 -6.32
N MET A 191 1.19 1.14 -5.77
CA MET A 191 1.40 -0.12 -6.48
C MET A 191 0.10 -0.68 -7.04
N THR A 192 -0.96 -0.69 -6.22
CA THR A 192 -2.29 -1.19 -6.61
C THR A 192 -2.87 -0.41 -7.79
N VAL A 193 -2.91 0.92 -7.68
CA VAL A 193 -3.49 1.78 -8.72
C VAL A 193 -2.62 1.77 -9.99
N CYS A 194 -1.29 1.81 -9.86
CA CYS A 194 -0.39 1.63 -11.00
C CYS A 194 -0.61 0.28 -11.69
N GLY A 195 -0.73 -0.80 -10.92
CA GLY A 195 -1.02 -2.14 -11.43
C GLY A 195 -2.31 -2.16 -12.24
N ILE A 196 -3.40 -1.63 -11.70
CA ILE A 196 -4.71 -1.59 -12.39
C ILE A 196 -4.66 -0.70 -13.64
N ALA A 197 -4.02 0.47 -13.54
CA ALA A 197 -3.92 1.41 -14.65
C ALA A 197 -3.12 0.80 -15.83
N TYR A 198 -2.06 0.05 -15.55
CA TYR A 198 -1.27 -0.65 -16.56
C TYR A 198 -1.80 -2.03 -16.97
N ALA A 199 -2.79 -2.60 -16.27
CA ALA A 199 -3.21 -3.98 -16.49
C ALA A 199 -3.71 -4.27 -17.93
N ARG A 200 -4.19 -3.24 -18.66
CA ARG A 200 -4.57 -3.39 -20.07
C ARG A 200 -3.37 -3.44 -21.01
N ASP A 201 -2.35 -2.64 -20.74
CA ASP A 201 -1.21 -2.43 -21.65
C ASP A 201 -0.01 -3.34 -21.33
N ARG A 202 0.22 -3.60 -20.04
CA ARG A 202 1.33 -4.39 -19.51
C ARG A 202 0.81 -5.38 -18.46
N PRO A 203 -0.08 -6.33 -18.84
CA PRO A 203 -0.78 -7.19 -17.89
C PRO A 203 0.14 -7.97 -16.97
N VAL A 204 1.28 -8.46 -17.48
CA VAL A 204 2.21 -9.27 -16.66
C VAL A 204 2.86 -8.42 -15.57
N ALA A 205 3.50 -7.31 -15.94
CA ALA A 205 4.15 -6.41 -14.97
C ALA A 205 3.14 -5.83 -13.98
N ALA A 206 1.96 -5.41 -14.48
CA ALA A 206 0.85 -4.95 -13.64
C ALA A 206 0.40 -6.00 -12.63
N GLY A 207 0.27 -7.25 -13.06
CA GLY A 207 -0.11 -8.35 -12.19
C GLY A 207 0.94 -8.65 -11.13
N ILE A 208 2.24 -8.64 -11.49
CA ILE A 208 3.33 -8.81 -10.51
C ILE A 208 3.25 -7.74 -9.41
N VAL A 209 3.15 -6.46 -9.81
CA VAL A 209 3.06 -5.34 -8.86
C VAL A 209 1.82 -5.47 -7.97
N LEU A 210 0.66 -5.80 -8.54
CA LEU A 210 -0.58 -5.96 -7.78
C LEU A 210 -0.52 -7.18 -6.83
N GLY A 211 0.06 -8.29 -7.27
CA GLY A 211 0.23 -9.49 -6.44
C GLY A 211 1.17 -9.26 -5.25
N LEU A 212 2.27 -8.53 -5.46
CA LEU A 212 3.17 -8.12 -4.39
C LEU A 212 2.49 -7.19 -3.38
N ALA A 213 1.76 -6.18 -3.87
CA ALA A 213 0.99 -5.28 -3.00
C ALA A 213 -0.04 -6.04 -2.15
N GLY A 214 -0.74 -7.00 -2.77
CA GLY A 214 -1.75 -7.82 -2.12
C GLY A 214 -1.23 -8.79 -1.07
N ILE A 215 0.04 -9.21 -1.15
CA ILE A 215 0.65 -10.06 -0.13
C ILE A 215 1.12 -9.26 1.09
N VAL A 216 1.58 -8.03 0.88
CA VAL A 216 1.96 -7.15 1.99
C VAL A 216 0.71 -6.71 2.77
N LYS A 217 -0.39 -6.40 2.08
CA LYS A 217 -1.67 -6.02 2.70
C LYS A 217 -2.80 -6.64 1.89
N LEU A 218 -3.78 -7.26 2.54
CA LEU A 218 -4.77 -8.11 1.86
C LEU A 218 -5.78 -7.32 0.99
N THR A 219 -6.01 -6.03 1.27
CA THR A 219 -7.01 -5.18 0.59
C THR A 219 -6.98 -5.28 -0.95
N PRO A 220 -5.82 -5.13 -1.62
CA PRO A 220 -5.75 -5.17 -3.09
C PRO A 220 -6.14 -6.53 -3.68
N LEU A 221 -6.06 -7.63 -2.92
CA LEU A 221 -6.46 -8.95 -3.41
C LEU A 221 -7.95 -9.01 -3.73
N GLY A 222 -8.78 -8.21 -3.05
CA GLY A 222 -10.22 -8.09 -3.35
C GLY A 222 -10.51 -7.55 -4.76
N LEU A 223 -9.55 -6.87 -5.39
CA LEU A 223 -9.69 -6.35 -6.75
C LEU A 223 -9.42 -7.41 -7.83
N ILE A 224 -8.72 -8.50 -7.48
CA ILE A 224 -8.37 -9.56 -8.42
C ILE A 224 -9.63 -10.26 -8.97
N PRO A 225 -10.61 -10.70 -8.16
CA PRO A 225 -11.87 -11.25 -8.67
C PRO A 225 -12.61 -10.29 -9.60
N LEU A 226 -12.68 -9.00 -9.25
CA LEU A 226 -13.30 -7.98 -10.08
C LEU A 226 -12.60 -7.86 -11.44
N MET A 227 -11.26 -7.85 -11.45
CA MET A 227 -10.47 -7.81 -12.68
C MET A 227 -10.63 -9.08 -13.54
N LEU A 228 -10.87 -10.26 -12.94
CA LEU A 228 -11.15 -11.50 -13.68
C LEU A 228 -12.49 -11.43 -14.44
N LEU A 229 -13.47 -10.68 -13.95
CA LEU A 229 -14.75 -10.51 -14.64
C LEU A 229 -14.58 -9.82 -16.00
N PHE A 230 -13.67 -8.84 -16.09
CA PHE A 230 -13.46 -8.04 -17.29
C PHE A 230 -12.36 -8.62 -18.21
N ARG A 231 -12.74 -8.97 -19.45
CA ARG A 231 -11.85 -9.61 -20.45
C ARG A 231 -10.48 -8.92 -20.61
N HIS A 232 -10.46 -7.59 -20.60
CA HIS A 232 -9.23 -6.81 -20.79
C HIS A 232 -8.27 -6.81 -19.58
N TYR A 233 -8.73 -7.27 -18.42
CA TYR A 233 -7.95 -7.29 -17.17
C TYR A 233 -7.59 -8.72 -16.71
N ARG A 234 -8.24 -9.75 -17.28
CA ARG A 234 -8.04 -11.17 -16.91
C ARG A 234 -6.58 -11.60 -16.85
N ARG A 235 -5.76 -11.23 -17.84
CA ARG A 235 -4.35 -11.63 -17.88
C ARG A 235 -3.55 -11.00 -16.74
N GLY A 236 -3.84 -9.74 -16.42
CA GLY A 236 -3.23 -9.06 -15.27
C GLY A 236 -3.68 -9.67 -13.95
N ALA A 237 -4.97 -9.97 -13.82
CA ALA A 237 -5.52 -10.63 -12.64
C ALA A 237 -4.93 -12.03 -12.43
N ALA A 238 -4.85 -12.86 -13.48
CA ALA A 238 -4.24 -14.19 -13.40
C ALA A 238 -2.75 -14.11 -13.01
N THR A 239 -2.03 -13.11 -13.52
CA THR A 239 -0.63 -12.89 -13.13
C THR A 239 -0.53 -12.43 -11.67
N ALA A 240 -1.45 -11.58 -11.21
CA ALA A 240 -1.51 -11.17 -9.80
C ALA A 240 -1.81 -12.36 -8.88
N THR A 241 -2.76 -13.23 -9.23
CA THR A 241 -3.04 -14.47 -8.50
C THR A 241 -1.82 -15.37 -8.44
N ALA A 242 -1.16 -15.60 -9.59
CA ALA A 242 0.03 -16.44 -9.64
C ALA A 242 1.18 -15.86 -8.81
N THR A 243 1.38 -14.55 -8.85
CA THR A 243 2.41 -13.87 -8.06
C THR A 243 2.11 -13.96 -6.58
N ALA A 244 0.88 -13.66 -6.16
CA ALA A 244 0.47 -13.76 -4.76
C ALA A 244 0.61 -15.19 -4.23
N ALA A 245 0.16 -16.18 -5.00
CA ALA A 245 0.30 -17.60 -4.66
C ALA A 245 1.77 -18.00 -4.55
N PHE A 246 2.62 -17.58 -5.50
CA PHE A 246 4.05 -17.86 -5.46
C PHE A 246 4.72 -17.28 -4.21
N VAL A 247 4.44 -16.03 -3.86
CA VAL A 247 5.03 -15.40 -2.68
C VAL A 247 4.49 -16.00 -1.39
N ALA A 248 3.20 -16.36 -1.32
CA ALA A 248 2.65 -17.07 -0.18
C ALA A 248 3.30 -18.46 0.01
N LEU A 249 3.53 -19.19 -1.08
CA LEU A 249 4.25 -20.46 -1.05
C LEU A 249 5.72 -20.28 -0.65
N ALA A 250 6.39 -19.25 -1.18
CA ALA A 250 7.76 -18.92 -0.76
C ALA A 250 7.82 -18.59 0.75
N SER A 251 6.84 -17.84 1.25
CA SER A 251 6.70 -17.55 2.69
C SER A 251 6.51 -18.83 3.51
N LEU A 252 5.71 -19.79 3.02
CA LEU A 252 5.51 -21.07 3.70
C LEU A 252 6.81 -21.89 3.72
N VAL A 253 7.56 -21.90 2.63
CA VAL A 253 8.84 -22.62 2.53
C VAL A 253 9.89 -22.01 3.46
N VAL A 254 9.99 -20.68 3.50
CA VAL A 254 11.01 -19.97 4.30
C VAL A 254 10.67 -19.98 5.79
N GLY A 255 9.42 -19.66 6.15
CA GLY A 255 8.99 -19.61 7.55
C GLY A 255 8.67 -20.99 8.15
N GLY A 256 8.50 -22.01 7.32
CA GLY A 256 8.06 -23.34 7.75
C GLY A 256 6.56 -23.43 8.04
N GLY A 257 6.04 -24.66 8.08
CA GLY A 257 4.61 -24.92 8.29
C GLY A 257 4.10 -24.51 9.67
N GLY A 258 4.95 -24.58 10.70
CA GLY A 258 4.58 -24.19 12.07
C GLY A 258 4.27 -22.69 12.17
N LEU A 259 5.21 -21.85 11.77
CA LEU A 259 5.06 -20.39 11.79
C LEU A 259 3.91 -19.90 10.91
N PHE A 260 3.76 -20.50 9.72
CA PHE A 260 2.65 -20.20 8.83
C PHE A 260 1.30 -20.62 9.43
N GLY A 261 1.25 -21.76 10.13
CA GLY A 261 0.08 -22.19 10.90
C GLY A 261 -0.30 -21.19 11.99
N THR A 262 0.68 -20.75 12.78
CA THR A 262 0.50 -19.70 13.79
C THR A 262 -0.10 -18.43 13.18
N TRP A 263 0.42 -17.97 12.04
CA TRP A 263 -0.13 -16.81 11.33
C TRP A 263 -1.60 -17.00 10.96
N ILE A 264 -1.97 -18.15 10.39
CA ILE A 264 -3.36 -18.46 10.04
C ILE A 264 -4.26 -18.42 11.29
N ASP A 265 -3.81 -19.00 12.39
CA ASP A 265 -4.57 -19.02 13.65
C ASP A 265 -4.73 -17.60 14.22
N ARG A 266 -3.71 -16.73 14.11
CA ARG A 266 -3.83 -15.30 14.47
C ARG A 266 -4.84 -14.57 13.59
N MET A 267 -4.81 -14.77 12.28
CA MET A 267 -5.77 -14.13 11.37
C MET A 267 -7.21 -14.59 11.65
N ARG A 268 -7.41 -15.87 11.97
CA ARG A 268 -8.71 -16.40 12.39
C ARG A 268 -9.17 -15.78 13.70
N TRP A 269 -8.28 -15.70 14.69
CA TRP A 269 -8.57 -15.06 15.98
C TRP A 269 -9.00 -13.61 15.78
N LEU A 270 -8.25 -12.85 14.98
CA LEU A 270 -8.57 -11.46 14.63
C LEU A 270 -9.94 -11.31 13.95
N SER A 271 -10.27 -12.22 13.03
CA SER A 271 -11.57 -12.19 12.35
C SER A 271 -12.75 -12.51 13.29
N ALA A 272 -12.49 -13.24 14.38
CA ALA A 272 -13.51 -13.65 15.35
C ALA A 272 -13.72 -12.63 16.49
N HIS A 273 -12.78 -11.72 16.73
CA HIS A 273 -12.84 -10.73 17.80
C HIS A 273 -13.01 -9.32 17.22
N VAL A 274 -14.01 -8.58 17.70
CA VAL A 274 -14.18 -7.17 17.33
C VAL A 274 -13.13 -6.34 18.09
N VAL A 275 -12.03 -6.02 17.43
CA VAL A 275 -11.02 -5.11 17.98
C VAL A 275 -11.52 -3.67 17.81
N VAL A 276 -12.22 -3.15 18.83
CA VAL A 276 -12.67 -1.75 18.88
C VAL A 276 -11.55 -0.87 19.44
N THR A 277 -10.86 -0.15 18.57
CA THR A 277 -9.95 0.93 18.96
C THR A 277 -10.55 2.29 18.60
N GLY A 278 -9.99 3.38 19.15
CA GLY A 278 -10.44 4.76 18.87
C GLY A 278 -10.48 5.12 17.38
N SER A 279 -9.74 4.38 16.55
CA SER A 279 -9.62 4.55 15.09
C SER A 279 -10.56 3.65 14.27
N ASN A 280 -11.12 2.58 14.85
CA ASN A 280 -12.11 1.69 14.21
C ASN A 280 -13.54 2.18 14.51
N ARG A 281 -13.96 3.29 13.89
CA ARG A 281 -15.32 3.88 14.09
C ARG A 281 -16.41 3.38 13.12
N SER A 282 -16.15 2.34 12.32
CA SER A 282 -17.11 1.84 11.32
C SER A 282 -17.97 0.66 11.77
N GLY A 283 -17.82 0.16 13.01
CA GLY A 283 -18.71 -0.86 13.58
C GLY A 283 -20.00 -0.26 14.16
N PRO A 284 -21.14 -0.97 14.11
CA PRO A 284 -22.34 -0.54 14.81
C PRO A 284 -22.05 -0.64 16.31
N ASN A 285 -21.80 0.50 16.95
CA ASN A 285 -21.57 0.57 18.38
C ASN A 285 -22.95 0.51 19.08
N PRO A 286 -23.31 -0.59 19.77
CA PRO A 286 -24.62 -0.70 20.43
C PRO A 286 -24.75 0.24 21.64
N GLY A 287 -23.65 0.85 22.09
CA GLY A 287 -23.59 1.66 23.31
C GLY A 287 -24.03 3.12 23.17
N TRP A 288 -24.37 3.60 21.96
CA TRP A 288 -24.84 4.99 21.78
C TRP A 288 -26.30 5.18 22.15
N TRP A 289 -27.08 4.10 22.28
CA TRP A 289 -28.50 4.18 22.61
C TRP A 289 -28.81 4.04 24.11
N THR A 290 -27.83 3.71 24.95
CA THR A 290 -28.08 3.41 26.38
C THR A 290 -27.35 4.30 27.38
N ARG A 291 -26.55 5.28 26.95
CA ARG A 291 -25.94 6.26 27.87
C ARG A 291 -26.41 7.68 27.54
N GLY A 292 -27.60 7.98 28.01
CA GLY A 292 -28.01 9.35 28.28
C GLY A 292 -27.11 9.96 29.36
N PHE A 293 -26.83 11.25 29.20
CA PHE A 293 -26.41 12.20 30.24
C PHE A 293 -25.80 11.60 31.51
N ASP A 294 -24.48 11.57 31.58
CA ASP A 294 -23.78 11.84 32.83
C ASP A 294 -22.43 12.49 32.54
N SER A 295 -22.26 13.68 33.10
CA SER A 295 -21.07 14.53 33.03
C SER A 295 -20.00 14.00 33.98
N GLY A 296 -18.85 13.57 33.46
CA GLY A 296 -17.66 13.33 34.28
C GLY A 296 -16.74 12.23 33.75
N TYR A 297 -16.03 12.47 32.65
CA TYR A 297 -14.86 11.67 32.25
C TYR A 297 -13.90 12.55 31.45
N GLU A 298 -13.12 13.37 32.17
CA GLU A 298 -12.11 14.26 31.57
C GLU A 298 -10.65 13.92 31.99
N SER A 299 -10.38 12.74 32.57
CA SER A 299 -9.05 12.45 33.14
C SER A 299 -8.38 11.13 32.73
N GLU A 300 -8.85 10.39 31.72
CA GLU A 300 -8.19 9.12 31.30
C GLU A 300 -7.86 9.02 29.80
N PHE A 301 -7.84 10.14 29.07
CA PHE A 301 -7.43 10.18 27.67
C PHE A 301 -5.93 10.48 27.53
N THR A 302 -5.06 9.50 27.80
CA THR A 302 -3.63 9.61 27.41
C THR A 302 -2.93 8.31 27.02
N ARG A 303 -3.62 7.16 26.96
CA ARG A 303 -3.00 5.88 26.55
C ARG A 303 -3.95 5.00 25.73
N ALA A 304 -4.17 5.36 24.47
CA ALA A 304 -4.82 4.47 23.52
C ALA A 304 -3.92 4.28 22.29
N PRO A 305 -3.37 3.08 22.04
CA PRO A 305 -2.65 2.78 20.80
C PRO A 305 -3.61 2.79 19.60
N CYS A 306 -3.22 3.54 18.57
CA CYS A 306 -3.98 3.79 17.36
C CYS A 306 -3.84 2.63 16.36
N LEU A 307 -4.66 1.58 16.45
CA LEU A 307 -4.79 0.62 15.34
C LEU A 307 -5.62 1.23 14.20
N VAL A 308 -4.99 1.61 13.09
CA VAL A 308 -5.65 2.12 11.87
C VAL A 308 -5.57 1.08 10.75
N GLY A 309 -6.72 0.55 10.33
CA GLY A 309 -6.92 0.03 8.97
C GLY A 309 -6.32 -1.35 8.67
N LEU A 310 -6.84 -2.38 9.35
CA LEU A 310 -6.77 -3.78 8.92
C LEU A 310 -8.05 -4.14 8.14
N TRP A 311 -8.15 -3.63 6.90
CA TRP A 311 -8.89 -4.25 5.80
C TRP A 311 -8.28 -3.81 4.48
#